data_AF-A0A851G8C6-F1
#
_entry.id   AF-A0A851G8C6-F1
#
_cell.length_a   1.000
_cell.length_b   1.000
_cell.length_c   1.000
_cell.angle_alpha   90.00
_cell.angle_beta   90.00
_cell.angle_gamma   90.00
#
_symmetry.space_group_name_H-M   'P 1'
#
loop_
_entity.id
_entity.type
_entity.pdbx_description
1 polymer ?
#
loop_
_entity_poly.entity_id
_entity_poly.type
_entity_poly.pdbx_seq_one_letter_code
_entity_poly.pdbx_strand_id
1 'polypeptide(L)'
;MRNIDLIREVTTAAAGNWPYVLAGLSIDVPDSSRRHAPCPACGGTDRFRFDDNGRGSFICNQCGAGDGLDLIKRVNNCDTT
;
A
#
# COMPACT_ATOMS: atom_id res chain seq x y z
N MET A 1 -8.03 -8.34 23.54
CA MET A 1 -7.84 -8.66 22.11
C MET A 1 -6.36 -8.59 21.81
N ARG A 2 -5.77 -9.61 21.18
CA ARG A 2 -4.35 -9.56 20.83
C ARG A 2 -4.23 -8.66 19.60
N ASN A 3 -3.24 -7.76 19.56
CA ASN A 3 -3.06 -6.80 18.45
C ASN A 3 -3.04 -7.48 17.07
N ILE A 4 -2.60 -8.74 17.01
CA ILE A 4 -2.58 -9.54 15.77
C ILE A 4 -3.99 -9.81 15.21
N ASP A 5 -5.01 -9.96 16.05
CA ASP A 5 -6.38 -10.25 15.62
C ASP A 5 -6.99 -9.01 14.97
N LEU A 6 -6.74 -7.83 15.55
CA LEU A 6 -7.18 -6.55 15.01
C LEU A 6 -6.53 -6.28 13.64
N ILE A 7 -5.22 -6.52 13.50
CA ILE A 7 -4.53 -6.35 12.21
C ILE A 7 -5.13 -7.27 11.15
N ARG A 8 -5.43 -8.53 11.49
CA ARG A 8 -6.06 -9.48 10.57
C ARG A 8 -7.47 -9.05 10.17
N GLU A 9 -8.25 -8.55 11.11
CA GLU A 9 -9.60 -8.05 10.84
C GLU A 9 -9.56 -6.83 9.92
N VAL A 10 -8.70 -5.85 10.20
CA VAL A 10 -8.53 -4.64 9.39
C VAL A 10 -8.04 -4.99 7.97
N THR A 11 -7.02 -5.83 7.84
CA THR A 11 -6.50 -6.24 6.53
C THR A 11 -7.53 -7.05 5.74
N THR A 12 -8.36 -7.85 6.41
CA THR A 12 -9.46 -8.58 5.77
C THR A 12 -10.58 -7.65 5.32
N ALA A 13 -10.95 -6.66 6.14
CA ALA A 13 -11.96 -5.67 5.78
C ALA A 13 -11.51 -4.76 4.62
N ALA A 14 -10.22 -4.46 4.53
CA ALA A 14 -9.63 -3.69 3.45
C ALA A 14 -9.45 -4.48 2.14
N ALA A 15 -9.56 -5.82 2.19
CA ALA A 15 -9.32 -6.67 1.03
C ALA A 15 -10.25 -6.32 -0.14
N GLY A 16 -9.66 -6.08 -1.32
CA GLY A 16 -10.38 -5.64 -2.53
C GLY A 16 -10.81 -4.17 -2.53
N ASN A 17 -10.55 -3.41 -1.46
CA ASN A 17 -10.86 -1.98 -1.33
C ASN A 17 -9.61 -1.12 -1.10
N TRP A 18 -8.41 -1.67 -1.28
CA TRP A 18 -7.15 -0.98 -1.01
C TRP A 18 -6.97 0.35 -1.75
N PRO A 19 -7.33 0.49 -3.04
CA PRO A 19 -7.30 1.80 -3.71
C PRO A 19 -8.10 2.87 -2.96
N TYR A 20 -9.27 2.51 -2.43
CA TYR A 20 -10.14 3.43 -1.69
C TYR A 20 -9.56 3.78 -0.32
N VAL A 21 -9.04 2.79 0.41
CA VAL A 21 -8.38 3.00 1.71
C VAL A 21 -7.16 3.91 1.56
N LEU A 22 -6.33 3.68 0.55
CA LEU A 22 -5.14 4.48 0.27
C LEU A 22 -5.50 5.91 -0.16
N ALA A 23 -6.51 6.08 -1.02
CA ALA A 23 -7.01 7.39 -1.40
C ALA A 23 -7.53 8.20 -0.20
N GLY A 24 -8.21 7.55 0.76
CA GLY A 24 -8.65 8.18 2.02
C GLY A 24 -7.49 8.71 2.87
N LEU A 25 -6.28 8.19 2.67
CA LEU A 25 -5.05 8.64 3.33
C LEU A 25 -4.20 9.57 2.43
N SER A 26 -4.78 10.08 1.33
CA SER A 26 -4.07 10.90 0.33
C SER A 26 -2.88 10.17 -0.32
N ILE A 27 -2.97 8.84 -0.46
CA ILE A 27 -1.98 8.01 -1.16
C ILE A 27 -2.54 7.62 -2.52
N ASP A 28 -2.04 8.28 -3.56
CA ASP A 28 -2.43 7.97 -4.94
C ASP A 28 -1.72 6.72 -5.45
N VAL A 29 -2.49 5.76 -5.96
CA VAL A 29 -2.00 4.55 -6.63
C VAL A 29 -2.58 4.44 -8.03
N PRO A 30 -1.83 3.89 -9.00
CA PRO A 30 -2.33 3.69 -10.35
C PRO A 30 -3.52 2.70 -10.35
N ASP A 31 -4.44 2.95 -11.27
CA ASP A 31 -5.67 2.20 -11.53
C ASP A 31 -5.43 0.82 -12.16
N SER A 32 -4.20 0.55 -12.62
CA SER A 32 -3.82 -0.69 -13.29
C SER A 32 -2.42 -1.13 -12.89
N SER A 33 -2.25 -2.43 -12.63
CA SER A 33 -0.95 -3.03 -12.29
C SER A 33 0.09 -2.96 -13.41
N ARG A 34 -0.35 -2.70 -14.65
CA ARG A 34 0.55 -2.49 -15.80
C ARG A 34 1.08 -1.07 -15.87
N ARG A 35 0.48 -0.13 -15.12
CA ARG A 35 0.85 1.28 -15.17
C ARG A 35 1.94 1.56 -14.15
N HIS A 36 3.04 2.08 -14.66
CA HIS A 36 4.14 2.58 -13.85
C HIS A 36 3.85 4.01 -13.40
N ALA A 37 4.20 4.33 -12.15
CA ALA A 37 3.97 5.63 -11.55
C ALA A 37 5.15 6.06 -10.64
N PRO A 38 5.19 7.34 -10.20
CA PRO A 38 6.02 7.77 -9.08
C PRO A 38 5.72 6.95 -7.83
N CYS A 39 6.72 6.66 -7.00
CA CYS A 39 6.47 5.99 -5.73
C CYS A 39 5.93 6.99 -4.70
N PRO A 40 4.79 6.70 -4.04
CA PRO A 40 4.25 7.59 -3.01
C PRO A 40 5.19 7.81 -1.82
N ALA A 41 6.04 6.82 -1.51
CA ALA A 41 6.96 6.88 -0.36
C ALA A 41 8.32 7.50 -0.70
N CYS A 42 8.87 7.23 -1.89
CA CYS A 42 10.24 7.61 -2.24
C CYS A 42 10.38 8.39 -3.56
N GLY A 43 9.27 8.79 -4.18
CA GLY A 43 9.22 9.61 -5.38
C GLY A 43 9.68 8.89 -6.66
N GLY A 44 10.25 9.67 -7.59
CA GLY A 44 10.64 9.22 -8.93
C GLY A 44 9.54 9.42 -9.99
N THR A 45 9.62 8.68 -11.10
CA THR A 45 8.72 8.89 -12.25
C THR A 45 7.90 7.64 -12.60
N ASP A 46 8.50 6.45 -12.55
CA ASP A 46 7.94 5.22 -13.15
C ASP A 46 8.31 3.92 -12.40
N ARG A 47 8.76 4.03 -11.16
CA ARG A 47 9.33 2.91 -10.39
C ARG A 47 8.31 2.13 -9.56
N PHE A 48 7.10 2.65 -9.43
CA PHE A 48 6.03 2.08 -8.62
C PHE A 48 4.98 1.40 -9.48
N ARG A 49 4.56 0.22 -9.04
CA ARG A 49 3.43 -0.53 -9.57
C ARG A 49 2.54 -0.97 -8.41
N PHE A 50 1.24 -0.80 -8.58
CA PHE A 50 0.25 -1.25 -7.63
C PHE A 50 -0.45 -2.49 -8.16
N ASP A 51 -0.25 -3.61 -7.48
CA ASP A 51 -0.78 -4.92 -7.84
C ASP A 51 -1.59 -5.46 -6.66
N ASP A 52 -2.76 -4.85 -6.44
CA ASP A 52 -3.59 -5.04 -5.25
C ASP A 52 -3.65 -6.52 -4.83
N ASN A 53 -3.97 -7.44 -5.76
CA ASN A 53 -4.15 -8.88 -5.49
C ASN A 53 -5.05 -9.15 -4.26
N GLY A 54 -5.92 -8.19 -3.92
CA GLY A 54 -6.79 -8.22 -2.74
C GLY A 54 -6.12 -7.85 -1.41
N ARG A 55 -4.83 -7.49 -1.40
CA ARG A 55 -4.06 -7.11 -0.19
C ARG A 55 -3.37 -5.75 -0.29
N GLY A 56 -3.60 -5.02 -1.38
CA GLY A 56 -2.93 -3.75 -1.64
C GLY A 56 -1.45 -3.94 -1.97
N SER A 57 -1.11 -5.08 -2.57
CA SER A 57 0.30 -5.39 -2.85
C SER A 57 0.88 -4.37 -3.83
N PHE A 58 2.14 -4.03 -3.63
CA PHE A 58 2.83 -3.09 -4.50
C PHE A 58 4.29 -3.47 -4.66
N ILE A 59 4.90 -2.94 -5.70
CA ILE A 59 6.33 -3.07 -5.95
C ILE A 59 6.90 -1.69 -6.28
N CYS A 60 7.97 -1.32 -5.58
CA CYS A 60 8.84 -0.22 -5.96
C CYS A 60 10.24 -0.77 -6.29
N ASN A 61 10.77 -0.46 -7.47
CA ASN A 61 12.09 -0.95 -7.90
C ASN A 61 13.28 -0.42 -7.05
N GLN A 62 13.03 0.54 -6.15
CA GLN A 62 14.05 1.12 -5.26
C GLN A 62 13.78 0.77 -3.80
N CYS A 63 12.52 0.85 -3.40
CA CYS A 63 12.11 0.77 -2.00
C CYS A 63 11.64 -0.65 -1.64
N GLY A 64 11.51 -1.56 -2.63
CA GLY A 64 11.09 -2.94 -2.45
C GLY A 64 9.58 -3.12 -2.62
N ALA A 65 9.11 -4.35 -2.36
CA ALA A 65 7.71 -4.73 -2.38
C ALA A 65 7.10 -4.70 -0.95
N GLY A 66 5.77 -4.72 -0.87
CA GLY A 66 5.01 -4.79 0.37
C GLY A 66 3.50 -4.87 0.12
N ASP A 67 2.72 -4.88 1.19
CA ASP A 67 1.25 -4.81 1.16
C ASP A 67 0.71 -3.38 1.42
N GLY A 68 -0.62 -3.24 1.50
CA GLY A 68 -1.23 -1.94 1.72
C GLY A 68 -0.87 -1.28 3.06
N LEU A 69 -0.67 -2.05 4.14
CA LEU A 69 -0.21 -1.50 5.41
C LEU A 69 1.26 -1.11 5.34
N ASP A 70 2.10 -1.90 4.67
CA ASP A 70 3.50 -1.55 4.42
C ASP A 70 3.62 -0.23 3.66
N LEU A 71 2.72 0.02 2.69
CA LEU A 71 2.72 1.28 1.94
C LEU A 71 2.36 2.46 2.84
N ILE A 72 1.31 2.34 3.64
CA ILE A 72 0.88 3.37 4.61
C ILE A 72 2.00 3.70 5.59
N LYS A 73 2.65 2.65 6.11
CA LYS A 73 3.79 2.77 7.02
C LYS A 73 4.92 3.59 6.41
N ARG A 74 5.27 3.29 5.16
CA ARG A 74 6.36 3.97 4.43
C ARG A 74 6.04 5.41 4.07
N VAL A 75 4.80 5.70 3.66
CA VAL A 75 4.41 7.09 3.31
C VAL A 75 4.36 7.97 4.54
N ASN A 76 3.81 7.46 5.65
CA ASN A 76 3.64 8.24 6.89
C ASN A 76 4.87 8.24 7.79
N ASN A 77 5.94 7.51 7.44
CA ASN A 77 7.13 7.30 8.28
C ASN A 77 6.78 6.89 9.73
N CYS A 78 5.73 6.08 9.89
CA CYS A 78 5.29 5.58 11.19
C CYS A 78 5.77 4.15 11.42
N ASP A 79 5.78 3.72 12.68
CA ASP A 79 6.15 2.35 13.05
C ASP A 79 5.00 1.62 13.75
N THR A 80 5.04 0.29 13.71
CA THR A 80 4.03 -0.62 14.28
C THR A 80 4.38 -1.05 15.71
N THR A 81 5.16 -0.24 16.44
CA THR A 81 5.53 -0.47 17.85
C THR A 81 4.36 -0.13 18.77
#